data_AF-A0A1Y2LYH3-F1
#
_entry.id   AF-A0A1Y2LYH3-F1
#
_cell.length_a   1.000
_cell.length_b   1.000
_cell.length_c   1.000
_cell.angle_alpha   90.00
_cell.angle_beta   90.00
_cell.angle_gamma   90.00
#
_symmetry.space_group_name_H-M   'P 1'
#
loop_
_entity.id
_entity.type
_entity.pdbx_description
1 polymer ?
#
loop_
_entity_poly.entity_id
_entity_poly.type
_entity_poly.pdbx_seq_one_letter_code
_entity_poly.pdbx_strand_id
1 'polypeptide(L)'
;MSMHLLNKPLLGPLVGLNAWTFAMEFLLYKRRTPALKKYDISFDPEIVKQEKATKLPAFVQWPADNFNNLLEQPTQFYAIVLGLTFLDVKDNRTVGLAWAYVGLRVVHSIVHVSTNNVLIRFPVFAASSLALVGLTAKAAWKLLA
;
A
#
# COMPACT_ATOMS: atom_id res chain seq x y z
N MET A 1 -3.85 -0.46 -25.42
CA MET A 1 -3.52 -1.27 -24.22
C MET A 1 -2.51 -2.33 -24.63
N SER A 2 -1.40 -2.54 -23.90
CA SER A 2 -0.33 -3.45 -24.35
C SER A 2 -0.80 -4.91 -24.39
N MET A 3 -0.26 -5.73 -25.31
CA MET A 3 -0.61 -7.15 -25.43
C MET A 3 -0.41 -7.93 -24.13
N HIS A 4 0.53 -7.50 -23.28
CA HIS A 4 0.75 -8.11 -21.96
C HIS A 4 -0.39 -7.86 -20.98
N LEU A 5 -1.05 -6.70 -21.03
CA LEU A 5 -2.23 -6.42 -20.19
C LEU A 5 -3.47 -7.18 -20.67
N LEU A 6 -3.57 -7.49 -21.96
CA LEU A 6 -4.61 -8.36 -22.51
C LEU A 6 -4.42 -9.82 -22.07
N ASN A 7 -3.19 -10.32 -22.07
CA ASN A 7 -2.91 -11.72 -21.74
C ASN A 7 -2.69 -11.98 -20.25
N LYS A 8 -2.23 -10.99 -19.46
CA LYS A 8 -1.99 -11.11 -18.01
C LYS A 8 -2.56 -9.88 -17.29
N PRO A 9 -3.89 -9.76 -17.21
CA PRO A 9 -4.56 -8.53 -16.76
C PRO A 9 -4.28 -8.17 -15.30
N LEU A 10 -3.88 -9.14 -14.48
CA LEU A 10 -3.49 -8.97 -13.08
C LEU A 10 -2.15 -8.24 -12.88
N LEU A 11 -1.31 -8.13 -13.92
CA LEU A 11 -0.08 -7.33 -13.84
C LEU A 11 -0.36 -5.83 -13.74
N GLY A 12 -1.51 -5.36 -14.24
CA GLY A 12 -1.93 -3.97 -14.12
C GLY A 12 -2.08 -3.54 -12.65
N PRO A 13 -2.96 -4.19 -11.86
CA PRO A 13 -3.09 -3.93 -10.42
C PRO A 13 -1.77 -4.07 -9.65
N LEU A 14 -0.94 -5.07 -10.00
CA LEU A 14 0.38 -5.28 -9.37
C LEU A 14 1.28 -4.04 -9.55
N VAL A 15 1.45 -3.59 -10.79
CA VAL A 15 2.28 -2.42 -11.10
C VAL A 15 1.66 -1.15 -10.53
N GLY A 16 0.32 -1.03 -10.58
CA GLY A 16 -0.42 0.11 -10.05
C GLY A 16 -0.19 0.31 -8.55
N LEU A 17 -0.25 -0.75 -7.76
CA LEU A 17 0.01 -0.64 -6.32
C LEU A 17 1.47 -0.27 -6.03
N ASN A 18 2.41 -0.86 -6.77
CA ASN A 18 3.83 -0.57 -6.57
C ASN A 18 4.18 0.88 -6.93
N ALA A 19 3.59 1.40 -8.02
CA ALA A 19 3.70 2.80 -8.38
C ALA A 19 3.14 3.71 -7.27
N TRP A 20 2.02 3.32 -6.65
CA TRP A 20 1.48 4.06 -5.51
C TRP A 20 2.37 4.01 -4.27
N THR A 21 3.02 2.87 -3.99
CA THR A 21 4.02 2.76 -2.91
C THR A 21 5.16 3.75 -3.12
N PHE A 22 5.71 3.86 -4.33
CA PHE A 22 6.73 4.87 -4.65
C PHE A 22 6.21 6.31 -4.52
N ALA A 23 4.95 6.57 -4.87
CA ALA A 23 4.36 7.90 -4.67
C ALA A 23 4.29 8.29 -3.18
N MET A 24 3.96 7.34 -2.29
CA MET A 24 3.97 7.55 -0.84
C MET A 24 5.40 7.67 -0.29
N GLU A 25 6.35 6.90 -0.81
CA GLU A 25 7.77 7.02 -0.46
C GLU A 25 8.32 8.41 -0.81
N PHE A 26 8.02 8.89 -2.02
CA PHE A 26 8.38 10.24 -2.43
C PHE A 26 7.79 11.30 -1.49
N LEU A 27 6.52 11.15 -1.10
CA LEU A 27 5.86 12.06 -0.17
C LEU A 27 6.53 12.05 1.22
N LEU A 28 6.93 10.87 1.69
CA LEU A 28 7.72 10.69 2.90
C LEU A 28 9.01 11.52 2.84
N TYR A 29 9.82 11.39 1.79
CA TYR A 29 11.07 12.15 1.71
C TYR A 29 10.82 13.63 1.55
N LYS A 30 9.83 14.02 0.74
CA LYS A 30 9.45 15.41 0.51
C LYS A 30 9.08 16.13 1.82
N ARG A 31 8.36 15.48 2.73
CA ARG A 31 7.96 16.10 4.01
C ARG A 31 9.03 15.95 5.09
N ARG A 32 9.64 14.77 5.21
CA ARG A 32 10.51 14.43 6.34
C ARG A 32 11.92 15.01 6.21
N THR A 33 12.55 14.89 5.05
CA THR A 33 13.94 15.34 4.86
C THR A 33 14.18 16.81 5.24
N PRO A 34 13.38 17.80 4.76
CA PRO A 34 13.57 19.19 5.19
C PRO A 34 13.24 19.40 6.67
N ALA A 35 12.28 18.64 7.23
CA ALA A 35 11.88 18.76 8.62
C ALA A 35 12.97 18.24 9.57
N LEU A 36 13.69 17.16 9.24
CA LEU A 36 14.80 16.65 10.06
C LEU A 36 15.85 17.74 10.30
N LYS A 37 16.18 18.53 9.27
CA LYS A 37 17.08 19.68 9.39
C LYS A 37 16.44 20.83 10.16
N LYS A 38 15.19 21.19 9.85
CA LYS A 38 14.49 22.33 10.47
C LYS A 38 14.34 22.18 11.99
N TYR A 39 14.09 20.96 12.45
CA TYR A 39 13.85 20.65 13.87
C TYR A 39 15.10 20.12 14.59
N ASP A 40 16.27 20.19 13.95
CA ASP A 40 17.55 19.75 14.51
C ASP A 40 17.45 18.36 15.15
N ILE A 41 17.05 17.40 14.32
CA ILE A 41 16.91 15.99 14.72
C ILE A 41 18.28 15.34 14.65
N SER A 42 18.73 14.80 15.78
CA SER A 42 19.92 13.96 15.88
C SER A 42 19.75 12.66 15.09
N PHE A 43 20.85 12.19 14.52
CA PHE A 43 20.94 10.88 13.85
C PHE A 43 21.51 9.79 14.74
N ASP A 44 21.76 10.10 16.02
CA ASP A 44 22.15 9.12 17.03
C ASP A 44 21.03 8.06 17.21
N PRO A 45 21.33 6.77 16.98
CA PRO A 45 20.35 5.68 17.11
C PRO A 45 19.64 5.61 18.46
N GLU A 46 20.27 6.07 19.55
CA GLU A 46 19.71 5.99 20.90
C GLU A 46 18.56 6.98 21.12
N ILE A 47 18.64 8.16 20.50
CA ILE A 47 17.70 9.28 20.77
C ILE A 47 16.83 9.66 19.57
N VAL A 48 17.21 9.31 18.34
CA VAL A 48 16.54 9.75 17.10
C VAL A 48 15.04 9.42 17.08
N LYS A 49 14.64 8.26 17.64
CA LYS A 49 13.23 7.86 17.69
C LYS A 49 12.41 8.78 18.61
N GLN A 50 12.94 9.08 19.79
CA GLN A 50 12.29 9.97 20.75
C GLN A 50 12.21 11.39 20.20
N GLU A 51 13.29 11.90 19.64
CA GLU A 51 13.32 13.25 19.06
C GLU A 51 12.33 13.42 17.91
N LYS A 52 12.26 12.41 17.02
CA LYS A 52 11.26 12.39 15.94
C LYS A 52 9.82 12.44 16.47
N ALA A 53 9.54 11.86 17.63
CA ALA A 53 8.21 11.84 18.24
C ALA A 53 7.87 13.15 18.96
N THR A 54 8.85 13.82 19.56
CA THR A 54 8.63 15.03 20.36
C THR A 54 8.81 16.33 19.58
N LYS A 55 9.76 16.38 18.64
CA LYS A 55 10.11 17.60 17.90
C LYS A 55 9.36 17.75 16.58
N LEU A 56 9.01 16.66 15.89
CA LEU A 56 8.39 16.74 14.56
C LEU A 56 6.87 16.86 14.62
N PRO A 57 6.25 17.73 13.80
CA PRO A 57 4.80 17.74 13.64
C PRO A 57 4.29 16.38 13.12
N ALA A 58 3.15 15.92 13.64
CA ALA A 58 2.60 14.60 13.30
C ALA A 58 2.43 14.38 11.77
N PHE A 59 1.96 15.39 11.04
CA PHE A 59 1.78 15.33 9.58
C PHE A 59 3.06 15.04 8.78
N VAL A 60 4.24 15.30 9.35
CA VAL A 60 5.55 14.95 8.77
C VAL A 60 5.81 13.44 8.87
N GLN A 61 5.31 12.80 9.93
CA GLN A 61 5.49 11.36 10.18
C GLN A 61 4.48 10.50 9.42
N TRP A 62 3.26 10.99 9.19
CA TRP A 62 2.18 10.17 8.62
C TRP A 62 2.52 9.48 7.28
N PRO A 63 3.26 10.09 6.33
CA PRO A 63 3.68 9.35 5.14
C PRO A 63 4.66 8.21 5.43
N ALA A 64 5.50 8.31 6.48
CA ALA A 64 6.37 7.22 6.88
C ALA A 64 5.57 6.06 7.48
N ASP A 65 4.60 6.37 8.34
CA ASP A 65 3.69 5.36 8.91
C ASP A 65 2.85 4.69 7.81
N ASN A 66 2.37 5.47 6.85
CA ASN A 66 1.63 4.94 5.69
C ASN A 66 2.50 4.10 4.76
N PHE A 67 3.73 4.53 4.47
CA PHE A 67 4.66 3.77 3.64
C PHE A 67 4.97 2.40 4.27
N ASN A 68 5.22 2.35 5.59
CA ASN A 68 5.38 1.09 6.32
C ASN A 68 4.13 0.21 6.20
N ASN A 69 2.93 0.78 6.37
CA ASN A 69 1.69 0.03 6.21
C ASN A 69 1.48 -0.50 4.77
N LEU A 70 1.97 0.22 3.76
CA LEU A 70 2.00 -0.23 2.36
C LEU A 70 3.05 -1.31 2.09
N LEU A 71 3.99 -1.58 2.99
CA LEU A 71 4.93 -2.69 2.88
C LEU A 71 4.50 -3.93 3.68
N GLU A 72 3.63 -3.78 4.67
CA GLU A 72 3.14 -4.92 5.47
C GLU A 72 2.10 -5.76 4.71
N GLN A 73 0.87 -5.25 4.55
CA GLN A 73 -0.21 -6.04 3.94
C GLN A 73 -0.06 -6.19 2.42
N PRO A 74 0.34 -5.15 1.64
CA PRO A 74 0.51 -5.30 0.20
C PRO A 74 1.54 -6.34 -0.24
N THR A 75 2.49 -6.71 0.62
CA THR A 75 3.41 -7.82 0.34
C THR A 75 2.65 -9.13 0.09
N GLN A 76 1.57 -9.37 0.84
CA GLN A 76 0.68 -10.51 0.60
C GLN A 76 -0.07 -10.37 -0.74
N PHE A 77 -0.55 -9.17 -1.07
CA PHE A 77 -1.21 -8.91 -2.35
C PHE A 77 -0.29 -9.20 -3.54
N TYR A 78 0.96 -8.76 -3.51
CA TYR A 78 1.92 -9.04 -4.58
C TYR A 78 2.11 -10.55 -4.79
N ALA A 79 2.27 -11.31 -3.71
CA ALA A 79 2.41 -12.77 -3.78
C ALA A 79 1.18 -13.43 -4.40
N ILE A 80 -0.03 -13.08 -3.93
CA ILE A 80 -1.27 -13.68 -4.41
C ILE A 80 -1.56 -13.31 -5.86
N VAL A 81 -1.36 -12.06 -6.26
CA VAL A 81 -1.62 -11.61 -7.63
C VAL A 81 -0.63 -12.23 -8.62
N LEU A 82 0.65 -12.39 -8.23
CA LEU A 82 1.62 -13.14 -9.03
C LEU A 82 1.22 -14.61 -9.15
N GLY A 83 0.85 -15.27 -8.05
CA GLY A 83 0.37 -16.65 -8.04
C GLY A 83 -0.84 -16.85 -8.97
N LEU A 84 -1.85 -15.99 -8.86
CA LEU A 84 -3.02 -16.01 -9.74
C LEU A 84 -2.64 -15.78 -11.21
N THR A 85 -1.65 -14.93 -11.48
CA THR A 85 -1.12 -14.71 -12.83
C THR A 85 -0.44 -15.96 -13.38
N PHE A 86 0.32 -16.70 -12.55
CA PHE A 86 0.94 -17.98 -12.93
C PHE A 86 -0.09 -19.08 -13.18
N LEU A 87 -1.20 -19.08 -12.44
CA LEU A 87 -2.35 -19.97 -12.64
C LEU A 87 -3.25 -19.57 -13.82
N ASP A 88 -2.79 -18.63 -14.66
CA ASP A 88 -3.46 -18.12 -15.86
C ASP A 88 -4.88 -17.56 -15.59
N VAL A 89 -5.11 -17.01 -14.39
CA VAL A 89 -6.41 -16.42 -14.03
C VAL A 89 -6.59 -15.07 -14.72
N LYS A 90 -7.64 -14.96 -15.55
CA LYS A 90 -7.93 -13.78 -16.38
C LYS A 90 -9.36 -13.26 -16.24
N ASP A 91 -10.19 -13.86 -15.40
CA ASP A 91 -11.59 -13.49 -15.30
C ASP A 91 -11.79 -12.06 -14.76
N ASN A 92 -12.76 -11.35 -15.33
CA ASN A 92 -13.03 -9.94 -15.02
C ASN A 92 -13.36 -9.71 -13.54
N ARG A 93 -13.92 -10.69 -12.84
CA ARG A 93 -14.26 -10.57 -11.41
C ARG A 93 -12.99 -10.49 -10.56
N THR A 94 -12.04 -11.40 -10.81
CA THR A 94 -10.75 -11.41 -10.09
C THR A 94 -9.93 -10.16 -10.38
N VAL A 95 -9.88 -9.75 -11.65
CA VAL A 95 -9.20 -8.51 -12.07
C VAL A 95 -9.85 -7.27 -11.43
N GLY A 96 -11.19 -7.21 -11.41
CA GLY A 96 -11.93 -6.14 -10.76
C GLY A 96 -11.67 -6.08 -9.25
N LEU A 97 -11.59 -7.23 -8.58
CA LEU A 97 -11.29 -7.31 -7.15
C LEU A 97 -9.85 -6.85 -6.85
N ALA A 98 -8.89 -7.17 -7.72
CA ALA A 98 -7.53 -6.68 -7.60
C ALA A 98 -7.44 -5.17 -7.76
N TRP A 99 -8.15 -4.57 -8.73
CA TRP A 99 -8.22 -3.12 -8.84
C TRP A 99 -8.96 -2.46 -7.67
N ALA A 100 -10.02 -3.09 -7.15
CA ALA A 100 -10.71 -2.61 -5.95
C ALA A 100 -9.76 -2.57 -4.75
N TYR A 101 -8.92 -3.60 -4.57
CA TYR A 101 -7.86 -3.59 -3.56
C TYR A 101 -6.94 -2.36 -3.74
N VAL A 102 -6.38 -2.15 -4.94
CA VAL A 102 -5.50 -1.00 -5.22
C VAL A 102 -6.19 0.32 -4.92
N GLY A 103 -7.42 0.53 -5.41
CA GLY A 103 -8.18 1.75 -5.17
C GLY A 103 -8.44 2.02 -3.69
N LEU A 104 -8.81 0.99 -2.91
CA LEU A 104 -9.00 1.11 -1.47
C LEU A 104 -7.68 1.46 -0.75
N ARG A 105 -6.54 0.90 -1.18
CA ARG A 105 -5.22 1.25 -0.64
C ARG A 105 -4.85 2.71 -0.95
N VAL A 106 -5.19 3.21 -2.13
CA VAL A 106 -5.01 4.63 -2.50
C VAL A 106 -5.83 5.53 -1.58
N VAL A 107 -7.13 5.26 -1.44
CA VAL A 107 -8.03 6.03 -0.56
C VAL A 107 -7.56 6.00 0.89
N HIS A 108 -7.22 4.82 1.42
CA HIS A 108 -6.68 4.67 2.78
C HIS A 108 -5.43 5.55 2.97
N SER A 109 -4.51 5.52 2.00
CA SER A 109 -3.27 6.29 2.07
C SER A 109 -3.50 7.79 2.05
N ILE A 110 -4.40 8.27 1.18
CA ILE A 110 -4.78 9.68 1.13
C ILE A 110 -5.33 10.13 2.47
N VAL A 111 -6.27 9.38 3.07
CA VAL A 111 -6.83 9.70 4.40
C VAL A 111 -5.73 9.71 5.45
N HIS A 112 -4.86 8.70 5.47
CA HIS A 112 -3.77 8.56 6.44
C HIS A 112 -2.82 9.77 6.38
N VAL A 113 -2.36 10.17 5.18
CA VAL A 113 -1.36 11.23 5.02
C VAL A 113 -1.93 12.66 5.00
N SER A 114 -3.26 12.82 5.04
CA SER A 114 -3.94 14.13 5.01
C SER A 114 -4.58 14.51 6.35
N THR A 115 -5.47 13.67 6.88
CA THR A 115 -6.21 13.94 8.13
C THR A 115 -5.89 12.94 9.22
N ASN A 116 -5.35 11.78 8.85
CA ASN A 116 -5.11 10.63 9.71
C ASN A 116 -6.32 10.23 10.57
N ASN A 117 -7.54 10.46 10.05
CA ASN A 117 -8.76 10.10 10.77
C ASN A 117 -8.92 8.57 10.82
N VAL A 118 -8.75 8.00 12.02
CA VAL A 118 -8.80 6.56 12.27
C VAL A 118 -10.17 5.95 11.92
N LEU A 119 -11.25 6.68 12.21
CA LEU A 119 -12.63 6.23 11.97
C LEU A 119 -12.94 6.08 10.47
N ILE A 120 -12.18 6.76 9.61
CA ILE A 120 -12.30 6.63 8.16
C ILE A 120 -11.29 5.62 7.62
N ARG A 121 -10.01 5.73 8.02
CA ARG A 121 -8.95 4.90 7.42
C ARG A 121 -9.08 3.43 7.81
N PHE A 122 -9.58 3.12 9.01
CA PHE A 122 -9.71 1.73 9.45
C PHE A 122 -10.75 0.93 8.65
N PRO A 123 -12.01 1.39 8.46
CA PRO A 123 -12.95 0.69 7.60
C PRO A 123 -12.46 0.51 6.16
N VAL A 124 -11.79 1.52 5.58
CA VAL A 124 -11.21 1.42 4.23
C VAL A 124 -10.10 0.36 4.18
N PHE A 125 -9.25 0.30 5.21
CA PHE A 125 -8.26 -0.75 5.36
C PHE A 125 -8.92 -2.13 5.45
N ALA A 126 -9.93 -2.29 6.31
CA ALA A 126 -10.65 -3.54 6.49
C ALA A 126 -11.33 -4.01 5.19
N ALA A 127 -11.96 -3.11 4.45
CA ALA A 127 -12.53 -3.41 3.13
C ALA A 127 -11.45 -3.88 2.14
N SER A 128 -10.26 -3.27 2.15
CA SER A 128 -9.14 -3.73 1.33
C SER A 128 -8.68 -5.14 1.74
N SER A 129 -8.63 -5.44 3.04
CA SER A 129 -8.32 -6.78 3.55
C SER A 129 -9.30 -7.83 3.04
N LEU A 130 -10.60 -7.53 3.00
CA LEU A 130 -11.62 -8.44 2.47
C LEU A 130 -11.44 -8.71 0.97
N ALA A 131 -11.08 -7.69 0.19
CA ALA A 131 -10.75 -7.88 -1.23
C ALA A 131 -9.56 -8.84 -1.40
N LEU A 132 -8.50 -8.68 -0.58
CA LEU A 132 -7.36 -9.58 -0.60
C LEU A 132 -7.73 -11.01 -0.17
N VAL A 133 -8.57 -11.17 0.87
CA VAL A 133 -9.10 -12.49 1.25
C VAL A 133 -9.82 -13.16 0.08
N GLY A 134 -10.62 -12.41 -0.69
CA GLY A 134 -11.29 -12.94 -1.88
C GLY A 134 -10.31 -13.39 -2.98
N LEU A 135 -9.24 -12.63 -3.22
CA LEU A 135 -8.17 -13.02 -4.14
C LEU A 135 -7.45 -14.28 -3.66
N THR A 136 -7.13 -14.36 -2.37
CA THR A 136 -6.50 -15.54 -1.77
C THR A 136 -7.40 -16.77 -1.87
N ALA A 137 -8.69 -16.63 -1.58
CA ALA A 137 -9.67 -17.71 -1.73
C ALA A 137 -9.75 -18.20 -3.19
N LYS A 138 -9.73 -17.27 -4.16
CA LYS A 138 -9.67 -17.62 -5.59
C LYS A 138 -8.41 -18.40 -5.93
N ALA A 139 -7.26 -18.01 -5.39
CA ALA A 139 -5.99 -18.70 -5.61
C ALA A 139 -6.02 -20.12 -5.03
N ALA A 140 -6.49 -20.27 -3.79
CA ALA A 140 -6.66 -21.57 -3.15
C ALA A 140 -7.60 -22.49 -3.94
N TRP A 141 -8.75 -21.97 -4.38
CA TRP A 141 -9.69 -22.71 -5.22
C TRP A 141 -9.02 -23.24 -6.50
N LYS A 142 -8.23 -22.40 -7.19
CA LYS A 142 -7.55 -22.77 -8.42
C LYS A 142 -6.44 -23.82 -8.25
N LEU A 143 -5.97 -24.05 -7.03
CA LEU A 143 -5.00 -25.10 -6.71
C LEU A 143 -5.66 -26.42 -6.30
N LEU A 144 -6.89 -26.37 -5.78
CA LEU A 144 -7.59 -27.53 -5.23
C LEU A 144 -8.64 -28.14 -6.17
N ALA A 145 -9.04 -27.41 -7.22
CA ALA A 145 -10.03 -27.83 -8.21
C ALA A 145 -9.40 -27.94 -9.61
#